data_AF-A0A371BDS5-F1
#
_entry.id   AF-A0A371BDS5-F1
#
_cell.length_a   1.000
_cell.length_b   1.000
_cell.length_c   1.000
_cell.angle_alpha   90.00
_cell.angle_beta   90.00
_cell.angle_gamma   90.00
#
_symmetry.space_group_name_H-M   'P 1'
#
loop_
_entity.id
_entity.type
_entity.pdbx_description
1 polymer ?
#
loop_
_entity_poly.entity_id
_entity_poly.type
_entity_poly.pdbx_seq_one_letter_code
_entity_poly.pdbx_strand_id
1 'polypeptide(L)'
;MATARLVRPHLRKQLRATDIVGLALGAAFLVGMLSVLVFVVPKLRPAQIELSQEKIAEDARQAALKAALAHRQGTILFVDPEMCQEHSFDNWTGAIEYKEHIDCDARLAKLRKSDSERAAERVRSVVEGFRR
;
A
#
# COMPACT_ATOMS: atom_id res chain seq x y z
N MET A 1 41.49 -20.44 -6.85
CA MET A 1 41.57 -21.64 -7.72
C MET A 1 40.25 -22.38 -7.63
N ALA A 2 39.36 -22.23 -8.62
CA ALA A 2 38.08 -22.95 -8.66
C ALA A 2 38.22 -24.14 -9.61
N THR A 3 38.15 -25.35 -9.08
CA THR A 3 38.18 -26.59 -9.84
C THR A 3 36.84 -26.77 -10.55
N ALA A 4 36.83 -26.51 -11.87
CA ALA A 4 35.71 -26.85 -12.73
C ALA A 4 35.52 -28.38 -12.72
N ARG A 5 34.49 -28.86 -12.03
CA ARG A 5 34.05 -30.26 -12.13
C ARG A 5 33.57 -30.50 -13.56
N LEU A 6 34.43 -31.11 -14.37
CA LEU A 6 34.06 -31.63 -15.68
C LEU A 6 33.02 -32.74 -15.50
N VAL A 7 31.79 -32.46 -15.90
CA VAL A 7 30.71 -33.43 -15.95
C VAL A 7 31.11 -34.55 -16.90
N ARG A 8 31.11 -35.79 -16.40
CA ARG A 8 31.46 -37.01 -17.14
C ARG A 8 30.65 -37.09 -18.46
N PRO A 9 31.28 -37.42 -19.61
CA PRO A 9 30.64 -37.34 -20.93
C PRO A 9 29.43 -38.27 -21.10
N HIS A 10 29.37 -39.36 -20.33
CA HIS A 10 28.28 -40.34 -20.33
C HIS A 10 26.99 -39.85 -19.61
N LEU A 11 27.02 -38.68 -18.96
CA LEU A 11 25.84 -38.03 -18.38
C LEU A 11 25.22 -36.96 -19.30
N ARG A 12 25.80 -36.70 -20.47
CA ARG A 12 25.22 -35.77 -21.44
C ARG A 12 24.01 -36.45 -22.10
N LYS A 13 22.79 -36.12 -21.63
CA LYS A 13 21.58 -36.42 -22.39
C LYS A 13 21.74 -35.82 -23.79
N GLN A 14 21.76 -36.68 -24.81
CA GLN A 14 21.71 -36.21 -26.20
C GLN A 14 20.37 -35.47 -26.36
N LEU A 15 20.43 -34.15 -26.58
CA LEU A 15 19.24 -33.39 -26.95
C LEU A 15 18.69 -33.98 -28.23
N ARG A 16 17.50 -34.57 -28.15
CA ARG A 16 16.84 -35.09 -29.35
C ARG A 16 16.38 -33.89 -30.17
N ALA A 17 16.27 -34.04 -31.49
CA ALA A 17 15.77 -32.99 -32.37
C ALA A 17 14.40 -32.45 -31.90
N THR A 18 13.59 -33.30 -31.27
CA THR A 18 12.32 -32.95 -30.61
C THR A 18 12.47 -31.93 -29.48
N ASP A 19 13.54 -31.99 -28.70
CA ASP A 19 13.78 -31.06 -27.59
C ASP A 19 14.18 -29.67 -28.11
N ILE A 20 14.91 -29.63 -29.23
CA ILE A 20 15.30 -28.38 -29.91
C ILE A 20 14.07 -27.71 -30.51
N VAL A 21 13.20 -28.49 -31.16
CA VAL A 21 11.93 -27.98 -31.71
C VAL A 21 11.02 -27.49 -30.59
N GLY A 22 10.93 -28.22 -29.47
CA GLY A 22 10.17 -27.79 -28.29
C GLY A 22 10.69 -26.49 -27.68
N LEU A 23 12.00 -26.33 -27.58
CA LEU A 23 12.63 -25.09 -27.10
C LEU A 23 12.42 -23.92 -28.07
N ALA A 24 12.50 -24.15 -29.39
CA ALA A 24 12.26 -23.13 -30.39
C ALA A 24 10.80 -22.63 -30.38
N LEU A 25 9.84 -23.55 -30.26
CA LEU A 25 8.43 -23.21 -30.14
C LEU A 25 8.14 -22.45 -28.83
N GLY A 26 8.71 -22.88 -27.71
CA GLY A 26 8.59 -22.19 -26.43
C GLY A 26 9.18 -20.77 -26.47
N ALA A 27 10.35 -20.61 -27.09
CA ALA A 27 10.98 -19.30 -27.26
C ALA A 27 10.14 -18.38 -28.16
N ALA A 28 9.62 -18.88 -29.29
CA ALA A 28 8.77 -18.12 -30.18
C ALA A 28 7.46 -17.66 -29.49
N PHE A 29 6.87 -18.53 -28.66
CA PHE A 29 5.67 -18.17 -27.88
C PHE A 29 5.95 -17.08 -26.85
N LEU A 30 7.07 -17.16 -26.12
CA LEU A 30 7.46 -16.15 -25.16
C LEU A 30 7.73 -14.79 -25.82
N VAL A 31 8.43 -14.78 -26.96
CA VAL A 31 8.68 -13.55 -27.73
C VAL A 31 7.37 -12.97 -28.27
N GLY A 32 6.45 -13.81 -28.76
CA GLY A 32 5.12 -13.41 -29.19
C GLY A 32 4.28 -12.81 -28.05
N MET A 33 4.32 -13.40 -26.85
CA MET A 33 3.59 -12.87 -25.71
C MET A 33 4.18 -11.52 -25.24
N LEU A 34 5.51 -11.41 -25.22
CA LEU A 34 6.19 -10.20 -24.79
C LEU A 34 5.95 -9.04 -25.77
N SER A 35 5.89 -9.32 -27.08
CA SER A 35 5.53 -8.30 -28.07
C SER A 35 4.08 -7.81 -27.91
N VAL A 36 3.12 -8.69 -27.61
CA VAL A 36 1.74 -8.27 -27.31
C VAL A 36 1.68 -7.39 -26.05
N LEU A 37 2.40 -7.76 -24.99
CA LEU A 37 2.46 -6.97 -23.75
C LEU A 37 3.10 -5.58 -23.96
N VAL A 38 4.10 -5.47 -24.83
CA VAL A 38 4.80 -4.20 -25.08
C VAL A 38 4.06 -3.31 -26.08
N PHE A 39 3.42 -3.87 -27.11
CA PHE A 39 2.84 -3.08 -28.20
C PHE A 39 1.31 -2.95 -28.14
N VAL A 40 0.59 -3.94 -27.62
CA VAL A 40 -0.88 -3.97 -27.65
C VAL A 40 -1.47 -3.46 -26.34
N VAL A 41 -0.94 -3.90 -25.19
CA VAL A 41 -1.42 -3.47 -23.86
C VAL A 41 -1.38 -1.95 -23.65
N PRO A 42 -0.31 -1.20 -24.00
CA PRO A 42 -0.34 0.24 -23.82
C PRO A 42 -1.30 0.97 -24.76
N LYS A 43 -1.67 0.40 -25.92
CA LYS A 43 -2.69 0.96 -26.81
C LYS A 43 -4.12 0.75 -26.32
N LEU A 44 -4.33 -0.23 -25.42
CA LEU A 44 -5.63 -0.52 -24.81
C LEU A 44 -5.84 0.19 -23.47
N ARG A 45 -4.80 0.81 -22.89
CA ARG A 45 -5.01 1.71 -21.75
C ARG A 45 -5.77 2.93 -22.26
N PRO A 46 -6.98 3.21 -21.75
CA PRO A 46 -7.66 4.44 -22.10
C PRO A 46 -6.73 5.61 -21.75
N ALA A 47 -6.72 6.61 -22.62
CA ALA A 47 -6.01 7.86 -22.45
C ALA A 47 -6.08 8.30 -20.99
N GLN A 48 -4.93 8.72 -20.45
CA GLN A 48 -4.84 9.37 -19.16
C GLN A 48 -6.03 10.32 -19.04
N ILE A 49 -6.87 10.10 -18.02
CA ILE A 49 -7.97 11.00 -17.72
C ILE A 49 -7.28 12.34 -17.45
N GLU A 50 -7.34 13.27 -18.41
CA GLU A 50 -6.94 14.66 -18.20
C GLU A 50 -7.88 15.19 -17.11
N LEU A 51 -7.46 15.03 -15.85
CA LEU A 51 -8.15 15.64 -14.72
C LEU A 51 -8.05 17.14 -14.97
N SER A 52 -9.17 17.77 -15.33
CA SER A 52 -9.22 19.21 -15.49
C SER A 52 -8.73 19.87 -14.19
N GLN A 53 -7.97 20.95 -14.31
CA GLN A 53 -7.41 21.65 -13.15
C GLN A 53 -8.51 22.09 -12.16
N GLU A 54 -9.73 22.34 -12.66
CA GLU A 54 -10.91 22.61 -11.84
C GLU A 54 -11.30 21.42 -10.96
N LYS A 55 -11.26 20.19 -11.48
CA LYS A 55 -11.60 19.00 -10.70
C LYS A 55 -10.56 18.72 -9.62
N ILE A 56 -9.28 18.97 -9.91
CA ILE A 56 -8.19 18.89 -8.93
C ILE A 56 -8.39 19.94 -7.82
N ALA A 57 -8.79 21.17 -8.18
CA ALA A 57 -9.03 22.24 -7.22
C ALA A 57 -10.27 21.97 -6.33
N GLU A 58 -11.34 21.40 -6.89
CA GLU A 58 -12.50 20.98 -6.12
C GLU A 58 -12.19 19.83 -5.17
N ASP A 59 -11.47 18.79 -5.63
CA ASP A 59 -11.05 17.68 -4.79
C ASP A 59 -10.12 18.16 -3.66
N ALA A 60 -9.21 19.10 -3.95
CA ALA A 60 -8.35 19.71 -2.95
C ALA A 60 -9.13 20.54 -1.92
N ARG A 61 -10.15 21.30 -2.35
CA ARG A 61 -11.03 22.04 -1.44
C ARG A 61 -11.83 21.11 -0.54
N GLN A 62 -12.41 20.05 -1.10
CA GLN A 62 -13.14 19.05 -0.32
C GLN A 62 -12.23 18.32 0.67
N ALA A 63 -11.01 17.98 0.25
CA ALA A 63 -10.01 17.38 1.13
C ALA A 63 -9.61 18.33 2.27
N ALA A 64 -9.39 19.62 1.96
CA ALA A 64 -9.06 20.64 2.96
C ALA A 64 -10.21 20.87 3.95
N LEU A 65 -11.46 20.90 3.49
CA LEU A 65 -12.63 21.01 4.37
C LEU A 65 -12.79 19.77 5.26
N LYS A 66 -12.58 18.56 4.72
CA LYS A 66 -12.58 17.31 5.49
C LYS A 66 -11.45 17.30 6.53
N ALA A 67 -10.26 17.75 6.16
CA ALA A 67 -9.13 17.87 7.08
C ALA A 67 -9.41 18.89 8.19
N ALA A 68 -9.94 20.07 7.84
CA ALA A 68 -10.31 21.09 8.81
C ALA A 68 -11.38 20.61 9.80
N LEU A 69 -12.36 19.83 9.34
CA LEU A 69 -13.35 19.20 10.21
C LEU A 69 -12.75 18.08 11.06
N ALA A 70 -11.83 17.28 10.52
CA ALA A 70 -11.14 16.22 11.28
C ALA A 70 -10.25 16.79 12.39
N HIS A 71 -9.67 17.99 12.22
CA HIS A 71 -8.90 18.67 13.26
C HIS A 71 -9.75 19.40 14.31
N ARG A 72 -11.06 19.48 14.10
CA ARG A 72 -11.97 20.21 14.98
C ARG A 72 -12.43 19.37 16.17
N GLN A 73 -12.50 18.05 16.05
CA GLN A 73 -12.98 17.17 17.11
C GLN A 73 -11.88 16.21 17.55
N GLY A 74 -11.63 16.13 18.86
CA GLY A 74 -10.78 15.11 19.46
C GLY A 74 -11.52 14.36 20.57
N THR A 75 -10.94 13.26 21.03
CA THR A 75 -11.46 12.52 22.18
C THR A 75 -10.42 12.36 23.28
N ILE A 76 -10.85 12.41 24.53
CA ILE A 76 -10.05 12.24 25.74
C ILE A 76 -10.60 11.04 26.48
N LEU A 77 -9.72 10.09 26.79
CA LEU A 77 -10.06 8.91 27.57
C LEU A 77 -9.70 9.15 29.05
N PHE A 78 -10.70 9.10 29.92
CA PHE A 78 -10.52 9.08 31.37
C PHE A 78 -10.57 7.63 31.84
N VAL A 79 -9.49 7.22 32.50
CA VAL A 79 -9.30 5.84 32.97
C VAL A 79 -9.14 5.89 34.49
N ASP A 80 -10.21 5.57 35.19
CA ASP A 80 -10.20 5.31 36.62
C ASP A 80 -10.30 3.80 36.88
N PRO A 81 -9.86 3.30 38.05
CA PRO A 81 -9.94 1.88 38.39
C PRO A 81 -11.36 1.31 38.34
N GLU A 82 -12.37 2.16 38.53
CA GLU A 82 -13.79 1.78 38.61
C GLU A 82 -14.61 2.24 37.39
N MET A 83 -14.12 3.19 36.59
CA MET A 83 -14.88 3.78 35.48
C MET A 83 -13.98 4.18 34.31
N CYS A 84 -14.49 3.98 33.10
CA CYS A 84 -13.82 4.34 31.86
C CYS A 84 -14.74 5.16 30.96
N GLN A 85 -14.25 6.32 30.55
CA GLN A 85 -15.10 7.43 30.11
C GLN A 85 -14.45 8.19 28.92
N GLU A 86 -15.12 8.25 27.74
CA GLU A 86 -14.58 8.93 26.53
C GLU A 86 -15.24 10.29 26.22
N HIS A 87 -14.53 11.38 26.49
CA HIS A 87 -14.99 12.74 26.26
C HIS A 87 -14.64 13.23 24.87
N SER A 88 -15.64 13.66 24.11
CA SER A 88 -15.41 14.43 22.89
C SER A 88 -15.15 15.89 23.25
N PHE A 89 -14.17 16.51 22.60
CA PHE A 89 -13.94 17.94 22.72
C PHE A 89 -13.89 18.59 21.34
N ASP A 90 -14.52 19.76 21.22
CA ASP A 90 -14.40 20.63 20.06
C ASP A 90 -13.25 21.60 20.30
N ASN A 91 -12.17 21.44 19.53
CA ASN A 91 -10.95 22.24 19.60
C ASN A 91 -11.18 23.71 19.22
N TRP A 92 -12.26 24.01 18.48
CA TRP A 92 -12.59 25.38 18.08
C TRP A 92 -13.33 26.15 19.18
N THR A 93 -14.32 25.51 19.80
CA THR A 93 -15.16 26.14 20.85
C THR A 93 -14.60 25.94 22.25
N GLY A 94 -13.65 25.01 22.43
CA GLY A 94 -13.15 24.57 23.73
C GLY A 94 -14.20 23.81 24.55
N ALA A 95 -15.35 23.51 23.96
CA ALA A 95 -16.43 22.79 24.61
C ALA A 95 -16.08 21.31 24.72
N ILE A 96 -16.23 20.75 25.92
CA ILE A 96 -16.13 19.32 26.17
C ILE A 96 -17.56 18.80 26.27
N GLU A 97 -17.97 18.03 25.27
CA GLU A 97 -19.24 17.31 25.29
C GLU A 97 -18.99 15.88 25.75
N TYR A 98 -19.76 15.43 26.74
CA TYR A 98 -19.57 14.09 27.29
C TYR A 98 -20.88 13.37 27.59
N LYS A 99 -20.93 12.05 27.32
CA LYS A 99 -20.92 10.99 28.37
C LYS A 99 -21.27 9.60 27.83
N GLU A 100 -20.33 8.93 27.18
CA GLU A 100 -20.43 7.48 26.91
C GLU A 100 -19.49 6.70 27.84
N HIS A 101 -20.05 5.69 28.52
CA HIS A 101 -19.28 4.69 29.25
C HIS A 101 -18.80 3.64 28.27
N ILE A 102 -17.51 3.36 28.28
CA ILE A 102 -16.90 2.45 27.30
C ILE A 102 -16.01 1.42 27.98
N ASP A 103 -15.83 0.29 27.32
CA ASP A 103 -14.87 -0.73 27.72
C ASP A 103 -13.44 -0.26 27.39
N CYS A 104 -12.67 0.01 28.44
CA CYS A 104 -11.29 0.48 28.38
C CYS A 104 -10.36 -0.49 27.66
N ASP A 105 -10.50 -1.81 27.89
CA ASP A 105 -9.62 -2.81 27.31
C ASP A 105 -9.87 -2.94 25.81
N ALA A 106 -11.15 -2.93 25.41
CA ALA A 106 -11.54 -2.93 24.00
C ALA A 106 -11.05 -1.67 23.26
N ARG A 107 -11.13 -0.49 23.91
CA ARG A 107 -10.67 0.78 23.32
C ARG A 107 -9.15 0.84 23.20
N LEU A 108 -8.42 0.47 24.26
CA LEU A 108 -6.97 0.42 24.27
C LEU A 108 -6.43 -0.60 23.26
N ALA A 109 -7.09 -1.75 23.09
CA ALA A 109 -6.70 -2.74 22.08
C ALA A 109 -6.80 -2.19 20.65
N LYS A 110 -7.84 -1.40 20.34
CA LYS A 110 -7.98 -0.72 19.04
C LYS A 110 -6.88 0.33 18.83
N LEU A 111 -6.54 1.09 19.87
CA LEU A 111 -5.47 2.11 19.80
C LEU A 111 -4.09 1.47 19.58
N ARG A 112 -3.76 0.38 20.29
CA ARG A 112 -2.51 -0.36 20.12
C ARG A 112 -2.31 -0.86 18.69
N LYS A 113 -3.37 -1.36 18.04
CA LYS A 113 -3.31 -1.75 16.62
C LYS A 113 -3.04 -0.54 15.73
N SER A 114 -3.75 0.57 15.95
CA SER A 114 -3.60 1.79 15.16
C SER A 114 -2.22 2.45 15.32
N ASP A 115 -1.57 2.36 16.48
CA ASP A 115 -0.23 2.92 16.69
C ASP A 115 0.85 2.13 15.93
N SER A 116 0.69 0.81 15.80
CA SER A 116 1.60 -0.01 14.99
C SER A 116 1.48 0.31 13.49
N GLU A 117 0.28 0.57 13.01
CA GLU A 117 0.01 0.98 11.63
C GLU A 117 0.50 2.42 11.36
N ARG A 118 0.22 3.35 12.28
CA ARG A 118 0.72 4.74 12.20
C ARG A 118 2.24 4.82 12.31
N ALA A 119 2.88 3.97 13.11
CA ALA A 119 4.33 3.88 13.19
C ALA A 119 4.91 3.36 11.87
N ALA A 120 4.28 2.36 11.25
CA ALA A 120 4.67 1.86 9.94
C ALA A 120 4.52 2.93 8.85
N GLU A 121 3.45 3.72 8.87
CA GLU A 121 3.25 4.86 7.96
C GLU A 121 4.29 5.97 8.17
N ARG A 122 4.64 6.31 9.42
CA ARG A 122 5.71 7.28 9.72
C ARG A 122 7.07 6.81 9.23
N VAL A 123 7.41 5.54 9.42
CA VAL A 123 8.67 4.99 8.92
C VAL A 123 8.67 4.99 7.38
N ARG A 124 7.54 4.65 6.75
CA ARG A 124 7.40 4.68 5.31
C ARG A 124 7.57 6.08 4.72
N SER A 125 6.98 7.10 5.33
CA SER A 125 7.13 8.49 4.88
C SER A 125 8.56 9.00 5.04
N VAL A 126 9.25 8.61 6.11
CA VAL A 126 10.67 8.93 6.31
C VAL A 126 11.54 8.25 5.25
N VAL A 127 11.33 6.96 4.98
CA VAL A 127 12.08 6.19 3.96
C VAL A 127 11.82 6.74 2.56
N GLU A 128 10.59 7.13 2.22
CA GLU A 128 10.26 7.78 0.94
C GLU A 128 10.87 9.19 0.83
N GLY A 129 11.00 9.92 1.95
CA GLY A 129 11.67 11.21 2.02
C GLY A 129 13.18 11.13 1.77
N PHE A 130 13.84 10.06 2.23
CA PHE A 130 15.27 9.81 1.96
C PHE A 130 15.56 9.24 0.56
N ARG A 131 14.53 8.86 -0.20
CA ARG A 131 14.67 8.27 -1.54
C ARG A 131 14.59 9.32 -2.67
N ARG A 132 14.35 10.59 -2.33
CA ARG A 132 14.49 11.74 -3.23
C ARG A 132 15.90 12.31 -3.12
#